data_AF-A0A7Z7BZ36-F1
#
_entry.id   AF-A0A7Z7BZ36-F1
#
_cell.length_a   1.000
_cell.length_b   1.000
_cell.length_c   1.000
_cell.angle_alpha   90.00
_cell.angle_beta   90.00
_cell.angle_gamma   90.00
#
_symmetry.space_group_name_H-M   'P 1'
#
loop_
_entity.id
_entity.type
_entity.pdbx_description
1 polymer ?
#
loop_
_entity_poly.entity_id
_entity_poly.type
_entity_poly.pdbx_seq_one_letter_code
_entity_poly.pdbx_strand_id
1 'polypeptide(L)'
;MRLQDEGGDRSVELRPAAYDSASDRVVVDAVVEDGARRWTLTDACLTDDEARDLAAWLAGIADDTTAADDEWTSLTFASTVISLSGHRIPGGTVELRMAVLRMAAAGGGTADVVVGLRAPQAAVSAAARDLLLELDGLRR
;
A
#
# COMPACT_ATOMS: atom_id res chain seq x y z
N MET A 1 0.21 8.09 -0.32
CA MET A 1 1.13 7.38 -1.24
C MET A 1 0.40 6.76 -2.44
N ARG A 2 1.05 6.69 -3.62
CA ARG A 2 0.50 6.03 -4.82
C ARG A 2 1.56 5.24 -5.57
N LEU A 3 1.23 4.03 -6.01
CA LEU A 3 2.06 3.17 -6.85
C LEU A 3 1.31 2.80 -8.13
N GLN A 4 2.01 2.89 -9.25
CA GLN A 4 1.50 2.52 -10.56
C GLN A 4 2.33 1.38 -11.14
N ASP A 5 1.65 0.45 -11.80
CA ASP A 5 2.24 -0.71 -12.46
C ASP A 5 3.08 -0.30 -13.67
N GLU A 6 4.27 -0.88 -13.77
CA GLU A 6 5.21 -0.63 -14.85
C GLU A 6 4.65 -1.17 -16.18
N GLY A 7 4.41 -0.26 -17.12
CA GLY A 7 3.84 -0.60 -18.43
C GLY A 7 2.34 -0.89 -18.42
N GLY A 8 1.65 -0.67 -17.30
CA GLY A 8 0.22 -0.91 -17.13
C GLY A 8 -0.58 0.32 -16.70
N ASP A 9 -1.90 0.15 -16.69
CA ASP A 9 -2.89 1.11 -16.19
C ASP A 9 -3.35 0.80 -14.75
N ARG A 10 -2.79 -0.26 -14.14
CA ARG A 10 -3.07 -0.65 -12.77
C ARG A 10 -2.39 0.28 -11.79
N SER A 11 -3.12 0.71 -10.76
CA SER A 11 -2.52 1.48 -9.67
C SER A 11 -3.20 1.26 -8.34
N VAL A 12 -2.46 1.53 -7.27
CA VAL A 12 -2.92 1.48 -5.90
C VAL A 12 -2.52 2.76 -5.20
N GLU A 13 -3.47 3.34 -4.47
CA GLU A 13 -3.26 4.50 -3.64
C GLU A 13 -3.72 4.17 -2.22
N LEU A 14 -2.84 4.40 -1.25
CA LEU A 14 -3.17 4.39 0.17
C LEU A 14 -2.93 5.80 0.70
N ARG A 15 -3.98 6.43 1.21
CA ARG A 15 -3.96 7.83 1.64
C ARG A 15 -4.35 7.92 3.11
N PRO A 16 -3.43 8.28 4.01
CA PRO A 16 -3.77 8.72 5.34
C PRO A 16 -4.70 9.94 5.25
N ALA A 17 -5.90 9.82 5.81
CA ALA A 17 -6.95 10.82 5.76
C ALA A 17 -7.09 11.58 7.10
N ALA A 18 -6.90 10.89 8.22
CA ALA A 18 -7.00 11.47 9.56
C ALA A 18 -6.17 10.70 10.59
N TYR A 19 -5.78 11.38 11.66
CA TYR A 19 -5.19 10.77 12.86
C TYR A 19 -6.08 11.02 14.07
N ASP A 20 -6.47 9.95 14.76
CA ASP A 20 -7.16 10.00 16.04
C ASP A 20 -6.17 9.72 17.17
N SER A 21 -5.74 10.78 17.85
CA SER A 21 -4.80 10.71 18.97
C SER A 21 -5.37 9.99 20.20
N ALA A 22 -6.70 9.90 20.36
CA ALA A 22 -7.32 9.26 21.51
C ALA A 22 -7.24 7.73 21.43
N SER A 23 -7.26 7.18 20.22
CA SER A 23 -7.19 5.74 19.97
C SER A 23 -5.89 5.28 19.29
N ASP A 24 -4.98 6.22 19.01
CA ASP A 24 -3.75 6.04 18.24
C ASP A 24 -3.99 5.34 16.89
N ARG A 25 -5.00 5.84 16.17
CA ARG A 25 -5.42 5.30 14.88
C ARG A 25 -5.20 6.28 13.74
N VAL A 26 -4.73 5.74 12.63
CA VAL A 26 -4.67 6.42 11.34
C VAL A 26 -5.80 5.88 10.48
N VAL A 27 -6.65 6.79 10.01
CA VAL A 27 -7.67 6.50 9.00
C VAL A 27 -6.99 6.54 7.64
N VAL A 28 -7.13 5.48 6.85
CA VAL A 28 -6.53 5.32 5.54
C VAL A 28 -7.63 5.02 4.52
N ASP A 29 -7.67 5.83 3.47
CA ASP A 29 -8.46 5.54 2.29
C ASP A 29 -7.62 4.74 1.31
N ALA A 30 -8.22 3.73 0.67
CA ALA A 30 -7.59 2.94 -0.37
C ALA A 30 -8.32 3.11 -1.70
N VAL A 31 -7.57 3.30 -2.78
CA VAL A 31 -8.08 3.31 -4.14
C VAL A 31 -7.31 2.28 -4.96
N VAL A 32 -8.02 1.42 -5.68
CA VAL A 32 -7.44 0.49 -6.65
C VAL A 32 -8.03 0.80 -8.03
N GLU A 33 -7.15 0.96 -9.01
CA GLU A 33 -7.52 1.15 -10.42
C GLU A 33 -6.94 -0.01 -11.24
N ASP A 34 -7.74 -0.57 -12.14
CA ASP A 34 -7.37 -1.62 -13.09
C ASP A 34 -8.07 -1.32 -14.43
N GLY A 35 -7.38 -0.55 -15.26
CA GLY A 35 -7.93 0.07 -16.47
C GLY A 35 -9.17 0.90 -16.20
N ALA A 36 -10.30 0.49 -16.79
CA ALA A 36 -11.59 1.19 -16.60
C ALA A 36 -12.27 0.88 -15.27
N ARG A 37 -11.75 -0.06 -14.48
CA ARG A 37 -12.32 -0.46 -13.19
C ARG A 37 -11.68 0.33 -12.07
N ARG A 38 -12.51 0.78 -11.14
CA ARG A 38 -12.08 1.51 -9.94
C ARG A 38 -12.84 1.02 -8.73
N TRP A 39 -12.09 0.80 -7.66
CA TRP A 39 -12.62 0.46 -6.35
C TRP A 39 -12.07 1.41 -5.29
N THR A 40 -12.90 1.71 -4.30
CA THR A 40 -12.53 2.57 -3.18
C THR A 40 -12.93 1.92 -1.87
N LEU A 41 -12.05 1.98 -0.88
CA LEU A 41 -12.36 1.72 0.50
C LEU A 41 -12.09 3.01 1.27
N THR A 42 -13.07 3.50 2.02
CA THR A 42 -12.86 4.60 2.95
C THR A 42 -12.75 4.05 4.35
N ASP A 43 -12.09 4.82 5.21
CA ASP A 43 -12.10 4.60 6.65
C ASP A 43 -11.45 3.28 7.13
N ALA A 44 -10.41 2.79 6.42
CA ALA A 44 -9.61 1.69 6.95
C ALA A 44 -8.77 2.18 8.13
N CYS A 45 -8.83 1.51 9.28
CA CYS A 45 -8.06 1.93 10.45
C CYS A 45 -6.80 1.09 10.62
N LEU A 46 -5.65 1.75 10.64
CA LEU A 46 -4.36 1.22 11.10
C LEU A 46 -4.01 1.86 12.45
N THR A 47 -3.19 1.22 13.28
CA THR A 47 -2.45 1.98 14.32
C THR A 47 -1.42 2.90 13.66
N ASP A 48 -0.93 3.89 14.40
CA ASP A 48 0.21 4.69 13.92
C ASP A 48 1.45 3.81 13.64
N ASP A 49 1.74 2.88 14.54
CA ASP A 49 2.85 1.94 14.37
C ASP A 49 2.66 1.09 13.10
N GLU A 50 1.46 0.56 12.83
CA GLU A 50 1.15 -0.20 11.62
C GLU A 50 1.34 0.63 10.34
N ALA A 51 0.91 1.90 10.37
CA ALA A 51 1.07 2.81 9.23
C ALA A 51 2.55 3.14 8.97
N ARG A 52 3.36 3.26 10.03
CA ARG A 52 4.80 3.47 9.92
C ARG A 52 5.56 2.21 9.52
N ASP A 53 5.16 1.06 10.03
CA ASP A 53 5.69 -0.25 9.64
C ASP A 53 5.42 -0.50 8.15
N LEU A 54 4.26 -0.10 7.63
CA LEU A 54 3.99 -0.13 6.19
C LEU A 54 5.01 0.69 5.40
N ALA A 55 5.27 1.93 5.81
CA ALA A 55 6.25 2.75 5.12
C ALA A 55 7.68 2.21 5.24
N ALA A 56 8.08 1.75 6.42
CA ALA A 56 9.37 1.13 6.66
C ALA A 56 9.55 -0.16 5.85
N TRP A 57 8.51 -0.99 5.77
CA TRP A 57 8.50 -2.22 4.97
C TRP A 57 8.64 -1.92 3.47
N LEU A 58 7.93 -0.92 2.95
CA LEU A 58 8.07 -0.48 1.55
C LEU A 58 9.48 0.04 1.24
N ALA A 59 10.08 0.81 2.15
CA ALA A 59 11.46 1.26 1.99
C ALA A 59 12.43 0.07 2.04
N GLY A 60 12.25 -0.82 3.03
CA GLY A 60 13.07 -2.01 3.22
C GLY A 60 13.08 -2.91 1.99
N ILE A 61 11.91 -3.26 1.45
CA ILE A 61 11.83 -4.14 0.28
C ILE A 61 12.41 -3.53 -1.00
N ALA A 62 12.36 -2.20 -1.14
CA ALA A 62 12.95 -1.51 -2.27
C ALA A 62 14.50 -1.50 -2.20
N ASP A 63 15.04 -1.37 -0.98
CA ASP A 63 16.48 -1.25 -0.72
C ASP A 63 17.17 -2.59 -0.42
N ASP A 64 16.42 -3.67 -0.17
CA ASP A 64 16.97 -4.96 0.22
C ASP A 64 17.72 -5.63 -0.94
N THR A 65 19.05 -5.50 -0.93
CA THR A 65 19.94 -6.21 -1.87
C THR A 65 20.41 -7.56 -1.36
N THR A 66 19.93 -8.00 -0.19
CA THR A 66 20.43 -9.15 0.56
C THR A 66 19.47 -10.33 0.62
N ALA A 67 18.18 -10.10 0.40
CA ALA A 67 17.19 -11.17 0.23
C ALA A 67 17.60 -12.15 -0.87
N ALA A 68 17.28 -13.43 -0.67
CA ALA A 68 17.44 -14.43 -1.72
C ALA A 68 16.58 -14.06 -2.93
N ASP A 69 17.03 -14.44 -4.13
CA ASP A 69 16.23 -14.30 -5.36
C ASP A 69 14.83 -14.92 -5.10
N ASP A 70 13.78 -14.13 -5.36
CA ASP A 70 12.36 -14.50 -5.21
C ASP A 70 11.83 -14.72 -3.78
N GLU A 71 12.52 -14.26 -2.73
CA GLU A 71 11.98 -14.29 -1.36
C GLU A 71 10.82 -13.30 -1.16
N TRP A 72 9.64 -13.83 -0.87
CA TRP A 72 8.46 -13.04 -0.55
C TRP A 72 8.40 -12.65 0.92
N THR A 73 8.19 -11.36 1.18
CA THR A 73 7.84 -10.86 2.51
C THR A 73 6.38 -10.41 2.50
N SER A 74 5.74 -10.44 3.67
CA SER A 74 4.35 -10.02 3.82
C SER A 74 4.17 -9.11 5.03
N LEU A 75 3.29 -8.14 4.89
CA LEU A 75 2.84 -7.28 5.98
C LEU A 75 1.34 -7.45 6.16
N THR A 76 0.96 -7.81 7.39
CA THR A 76 -0.43 -7.92 7.83
C THR A 76 -0.66 -7.00 9.01
N PHE A 77 -1.87 -6.46 9.09
CA PHE A 77 -2.28 -5.56 10.16
C PHE A 77 -3.31 -6.24 11.07
N ALA A 78 -3.55 -5.68 12.25
CA ALA A 78 -4.60 -6.12 13.16
C ALA A 78 -5.99 -6.07 12.49
N SER A 79 -6.22 -5.07 11.64
CA SER A 79 -7.32 -5.05 10.69
C SER A 79 -6.93 -5.80 9.41
N THR A 80 -7.53 -6.95 9.16
CA THR A 80 -7.24 -7.79 7.99
C THR A 80 -7.83 -7.23 6.68
N VAL A 81 -8.40 -6.02 6.72
CA VAL A 81 -9.00 -5.38 5.55
C VAL A 81 -7.96 -5.03 4.50
N ILE A 82 -6.69 -4.84 4.90
CA ILE A 82 -5.57 -4.63 4.00
C ILE A 82 -4.51 -5.69 4.32
N SER A 83 -3.95 -6.30 3.29
CA SER A 83 -2.72 -7.10 3.41
C SER A 83 -1.83 -6.87 2.20
N LEU A 84 -0.53 -6.90 2.43
CA LEU A 84 0.47 -6.70 1.40
C LEU A 84 1.46 -7.85 1.43
N SER A 85 1.92 -8.24 0.25
CA SER A 85 3.14 -9.02 0.09
C SER A 85 3.96 -8.47 -1.04
N GLY A 86 5.24 -8.75 -1.03
CA GLY A 86 6.11 -8.36 -2.12
C GLY A 86 7.43 -9.08 -2.09
N HIS A 87 8.16 -8.92 -3.19
CA HIS A 87 9.57 -9.25 -3.27
C HIS A 87 10.29 -8.29 -4.22
N ARG A 88 11.61 -8.24 -4.09
CA ARG A 88 12.46 -7.58 -5.07
C ARG A 88 12.75 -8.54 -6.23
N ILE A 89 12.66 -8.02 -7.45
CA ILE A 89 13.08 -8.72 -8.67
C ILE A 89 14.49 -8.25 -9.03
N PRO A 90 15.42 -9.16 -9.39
CA PRO A 90 16.70 -8.79 -9.97
C PRO A 90 16.53 -7.84 -11.17
N GLY A 91 17.23 -6.71 -11.16
CA GLY A 91 17.13 -5.71 -12.24
C GLY A 91 16.46 -4.39 -11.87
N GLY A 92 16.07 -4.18 -10.59
CA GLY A 92 15.66 -2.85 -10.12
C GLY A 92 14.14 -2.67 -9.91
N THR A 93 13.37 -3.76 -9.96
CA THR A 93 11.90 -3.74 -9.84
C THR A 93 11.46 -4.43 -8.55
N VAL A 94 10.33 -4.02 -8.01
CA VAL A 94 9.64 -4.69 -6.89
C VAL A 94 8.29 -5.19 -7.41
N GLU A 95 7.94 -6.44 -7.12
CA GLU A 95 6.58 -6.93 -7.29
C GLU A 95 5.86 -6.81 -5.94
N LEU A 96 4.69 -6.18 -5.95
CA LEU A 96 3.82 -6.03 -4.81
C LEU A 96 2.47 -6.69 -5.14
N ARG A 97 1.89 -7.35 -4.16
CA ARG A 97 0.52 -7.88 -4.20
C ARG A 97 -0.22 -7.30 -3.01
N MET A 98 -1.32 -6.62 -3.28
CA MET A 98 -2.19 -6.06 -2.25
C MET A 98 -3.56 -6.71 -2.34
N ALA A 99 -4.06 -7.16 -1.20
CA ALA A 99 -5.47 -7.51 -1.05
C ALA A 99 -6.15 -6.46 -0.18
N VAL A 100 -7.25 -5.91 -0.68
CA VAL A 100 -8.11 -4.97 0.02
C VAL A 100 -9.53 -5.53 0.03
N LEU A 101 -10.04 -5.81 1.23
CA LEU A 101 -11.36 -6.40 1.40
C LEU A 101 -12.45 -5.32 1.38
N ARG A 102 -13.65 -5.72 0.96
CA ARG A 102 -14.87 -4.90 1.03
C ARG A 102 -14.79 -3.53 0.35
N MET A 103 -14.04 -3.42 -0.74
CA MET A 103 -14.02 -2.18 -1.51
C MET A 103 -15.34 -1.95 -2.24
N ALA A 104 -15.81 -0.70 -2.28
CA ALA A 104 -16.94 -0.29 -3.11
C ALA A 104 -16.49 -0.18 -4.58
N ALA A 105 -17.21 -0.83 -5.48
CA ALA A 105 -16.96 -0.71 -6.92
C ALA A 105 -17.68 0.53 -7.49
N ALA A 106 -17.06 1.23 -8.45
CA ALA A 106 -17.65 2.43 -9.06
C ALA A 106 -19.02 2.18 -9.72
N GLY A 107 -19.29 0.95 -10.20
CA GLY A 107 -20.58 0.53 -10.76
C GLY A 107 -21.62 0.10 -9.73
N GLY A 108 -21.32 0.23 -8.43
CA GLY A 108 -22.13 -0.27 -7.32
C GLY A 108 -21.70 -1.66 -6.85
N GLY A 109 -22.03 -1.97 -5.60
CA GLY A 109 -21.68 -3.23 -4.94
C GLY A 109 -20.32 -3.20 -4.24
N THR A 110 -20.00 -4.32 -3.59
CA THR A 110 -18.81 -4.49 -2.77
C THR A 110 -18.02 -5.70 -3.27
N ALA A 111 -16.70 -5.59 -3.33
CA ALA A 111 -15.80 -6.65 -3.76
C ALA A 111 -14.53 -6.70 -2.91
N ASP A 112 -13.98 -7.91 -2.76
CA ASP A 112 -12.62 -8.10 -2.28
C ASP A 112 -11.68 -8.02 -3.49
N VAL A 113 -10.72 -7.12 -3.46
CA VAL A 113 -9.85 -6.79 -4.59
C VAL A 113 -8.44 -7.28 -4.28
N VAL A 114 -7.87 -8.07 -5.20
CA VAL A 114 -6.46 -8.46 -5.15
C VAL A 114 -5.78 -7.91 -6.40
N VAL A 115 -4.75 -7.08 -6.20
CA VAL A 115 -4.01 -6.43 -7.27
C VAL A 115 -2.52 -6.71 -7.14
N GLY A 116 -1.92 -7.17 -8.23
CA GLY A 116 -0.47 -7.30 -8.38
C GLY A 116 0.07 -6.18 -9.23
N LEU A 117 1.13 -5.52 -8.78
CA LEU A 117 1.81 -4.44 -9.47
C LEU A 117 3.32 -4.60 -9.42
N ARG A 118 3.98 -4.26 -10.52
CA ARG A 118 5.44 -4.16 -10.60
C ARG A 118 5.81 -2.70 -10.67
N ALA A 119 6.71 -2.24 -9.81
CA ALA A 119 7.15 -0.85 -9.79
C ALA A 119 8.67 -0.76 -9.68
N PRO A 120 9.32 0.23 -10.31
CA PRO A 120 10.73 0.50 -10.09
C PRO A 120 11.02 0.74 -8.61
N GLN A 121 12.16 0.25 -8.10
CA GLN A 121 12.58 0.44 -6.70
C GLN A 121 12.50 1.90 -6.28
N ALA A 122 12.96 2.81 -7.12
CA ALA A 122 12.90 4.25 -6.85
C ALA A 122 11.47 4.77 -6.63
N ALA A 123 10.47 4.23 -7.34
CA ALA A 123 9.07 4.58 -7.16
C ALA A 123 8.51 4.02 -5.84
N VAL A 124 8.92 2.81 -5.45
CA VAL A 124 8.54 2.21 -4.16
C VAL A 124 9.16 2.98 -2.99
N SER A 125 10.46 3.30 -3.05
CA SER A 125 11.12 4.13 -2.04
C SER A 125 10.51 5.54 -1.97
N ALA A 126 10.08 6.11 -3.10
CA ALA A 126 9.38 7.40 -3.12
C ALA A 126 8.00 7.29 -2.43
N ALA A 127 7.20 6.27 -2.77
CA ALA A 127 5.91 6.03 -2.14
C ALA A 127 6.01 5.82 -0.62
N ALA A 128 7.06 5.11 -0.16
CA ALA A 128 7.36 4.96 1.27
C ALA A 128 7.62 6.31 1.96
N ARG A 129 8.43 7.18 1.33
CA ARG A 129 8.69 8.53 1.85
C ARG A 129 7.45 9.40 1.86
N ASP A 130 6.67 9.37 0.78
CA ASP A 130 5.43 10.14 0.68
C ASP A 130 4.43 9.72 1.77
N LEU A 131 4.31 8.42 2.03
CA LEU A 131 3.49 7.90 3.13
C LEU A 131 3.94 8.45 4.49
N LEU A 132 5.24 8.41 4.81
CA LEU A 132 5.76 8.96 6.07
C LEU A 132 5.49 10.47 6.19
N LEU A 133 5.69 11.23 5.12
CA LEU A 133 5.44 12.67 5.10
C LEU A 133 3.96 13.01 5.32
N GLU A 134 3.05 12.24 4.69
CA GLU A 134 1.61 12.36 4.89
C GLU A 134 1.23 12.06 6.36
N LEU A 135 1.76 10.97 6.93
CA LEU A 135 1.54 10.59 8.33
C LEU A 135 2.04 11.66 9.32
N ASP A 136 3.25 12.15 9.13
CA ASP A 136 3.83 13.22 9.96
C ASP A 136 3.05 14.54 9.82
N GLY A 137 2.42 14.76 8.67
CA GLY A 137 1.55 15.92 8.41
C GLY A 137 0.25 15.88 9.21
N LEU A 138 -0.33 14.70 9.44
CA LEU A 138 -1.59 14.53 10.18
C LEU A 138 -1.48 14.78 11.68
N ARG A 139 -0.26 14.83 12.22
CA ARG A 139 0.02 14.96 13.65
C ARG A 139 0.31 16.39 14.10
N ARG A 140 0.35 17.34 13.17
CA ARG A 140 0.63 18.75 13.41
C ARG A 140 -0.67 19.51 13.63
#